data_AF-A0AAD7QXB5-F1
#
_entry.id   AF-A0AAD7QXB5-F1
#
_cell.length_a   1.000
_cell.length_b   1.000
_cell.length_c   1.000
_cell.angle_alpha   90.00
_cell.angle_beta   90.00
_cell.angle_gamma   90.00
#
_symmetry.space_group_name_H-M   'P 1'
#
loop_
_entity.id
_entity.type
_entity.pdbx_description
1 polymer ?
#
loop_
_entity_poly.entity_id
_entity_poly.type
_entity_poly.pdbx_seq_one_letter_code
_entity_poly.pdbx_strand_id
1 'polypeptide(L)'
;MSLTRSISFTQAAISKASIANIRGVGIDLVHVPRIAALLSRKPVYLAKFTRRVLHDTEYNRALSMIENRKRHDLFIARCWSIKEALFKSLDERRQSDFQMRDWNTIDAGSRYLSGHALALVC
;
A
#
# COMPACT_ATOMS: atom_id res chain seq x y z
N MET A 1 36.50 -34.19 46.16
CA MET A 1 36.53 -33.69 44.77
C MET A 1 35.10 -33.72 44.23
N SER A 2 34.42 -32.58 44.18
CA SER A 2 33.06 -32.45 43.62
C SER A 2 33.10 -31.33 42.58
N LEU A 3 32.87 -31.67 41.32
CA LEU A 3 32.82 -30.73 40.20
C LEU A 3 31.38 -30.24 40.05
N THR A 4 31.06 -29.11 40.65
CA THR A 4 29.78 -28.43 40.41
C THR A 4 29.90 -27.65 39.10
N ARG A 5 29.40 -28.21 37.99
CA ARG A 5 29.22 -27.48 36.73
C ARG A 5 28.06 -26.51 36.89
N SER A 6 28.36 -25.25 37.19
CA SER A 6 27.42 -24.15 37.02
C SER A 6 27.17 -23.93 35.53
N ILE A 7 26.02 -24.40 35.04
CA ILE A 7 25.52 -24.03 33.72
C ILE A 7 24.99 -22.61 33.84
N SER A 8 25.81 -21.63 33.48
CA SER A 8 25.38 -20.25 33.26
C SER A 8 24.54 -20.25 31.98
N PHE A 9 23.23 -20.39 32.13
CA PHE A 9 22.27 -20.17 31.06
C PHE A 9 22.37 -18.69 30.69
N THR A 10 23.00 -18.39 29.55
CA THR A 10 23.13 -17.03 29.05
C THR A 10 21.73 -16.49 28.78
N GLN A 11 21.29 -15.58 29.65
CA GLN A 11 20.07 -14.78 29.52
C GLN A 11 20.17 -13.75 28.37
N ALA A 12 20.87 -14.11 27.29
CA ALA A 12 21.20 -13.25 26.16
C ALA A 12 20.38 -13.54 24.91
N ALA A 13 19.61 -14.65 24.88
CA ALA A 13 18.85 -15.05 23.70
C ALA A 13 17.34 -14.74 23.78
N ILE A 14 16.89 -14.06 24.83
CA ILE A 14 15.52 -13.53 24.93
C ILE A 14 15.62 -12.01 25.10
N SER A 15 16.04 -11.31 24.05
CA SER A 15 15.82 -9.87 24.03
C SER A 15 15.42 -9.41 22.64
N LYS A 16 14.19 -8.87 22.58
CA LYS A 16 13.63 -8.05 21.52
C LYS A 16 13.29 -8.81 20.23
N ALA A 17 12.25 -9.65 20.29
CA ALA A 17 11.24 -9.53 19.26
C ALA A 17 10.78 -8.06 19.29
N SER A 18 11.26 -7.27 18.33
CA SER A 18 10.85 -5.88 18.18
C SER A 18 9.36 -5.88 17.99
N ILE A 19 8.60 -5.51 19.03
CA ILE A 19 7.18 -5.24 18.92
C ILE A 19 7.05 -4.23 17.79
N ALA A 20 6.44 -4.62 16.68
CA ALA A 20 6.18 -3.72 15.58
C ALA A 20 5.32 -2.59 16.13
N ASN A 21 5.91 -1.41 16.32
CA ASN A 21 5.20 -0.26 16.84
C ASN A 21 4.26 0.24 15.74
N ILE A 22 2.98 -0.11 15.85
CA ILE A 22 1.94 0.29 14.90
C ILE A 22 1.78 1.81 14.99
N ARG A 23 2.17 2.52 13.93
CA ARG A 23 2.12 3.99 13.87
C ARG A 23 0.75 4.54 13.49
N GLY A 24 -0.09 3.73 12.85
CA GLY A 24 -1.42 4.11 12.40
C GLY A 24 -2.07 3.01 11.57
N VAL A 25 -3.40 3.05 11.48
CA VAL A 25 -4.21 2.15 10.65
C VAL A 25 -5.18 3.02 9.85
N GLY A 26 -5.29 2.75 8.55
CA GLY A 26 -6.23 3.44 7.67
C GLY A 26 -7.10 2.44 6.92
N ILE A 27 -8.37 2.79 6.74
CA ILE A 27 -9.37 1.98 6.06
C ILE A 27 -10.05 2.84 5.00
N ASP A 28 -10.31 2.24 3.84
CA ASP A 28 -11.02 2.90 2.75
C ASP A 28 -12.01 1.96 2.05
N LEU A 29 -13.15 2.52 1.63
CA LEU A 29 -14.20 1.83 0.89
C LEU A 29 -14.50 2.61 -0.39
N VAL A 30 -14.44 1.91 -1.53
CA VAL A 30 -14.65 2.51 -2.85
C VAL A 30 -15.86 1.90 -3.54
N HIS A 31 -16.78 2.76 -3.98
CA HIS A 31 -17.88 2.38 -4.85
C HIS A 31 -17.39 2.31 -6.32
N VAL A 32 -17.14 1.10 -6.83
CA VAL A 32 -16.58 0.88 -8.18
C VAL A 32 -17.40 1.55 -9.31
N PRO A 33 -18.74 1.52 -9.33
CA PRO A 33 -19.52 2.23 -10.35
C PRO A 33 -19.27 3.75 -10.38
N ARG A 34 -18.95 4.37 -9.24
CA ARG A 34 -18.57 5.80 -9.20
C ARG A 34 -17.23 6.03 -9.91
N ILE A 35 -16.25 5.14 -9.72
CA ILE A 35 -14.97 5.19 -10.44
C ILE A 35 -15.23 5.00 -11.94
N ALA A 36 -15.98 3.98 -12.34
CA ALA A 36 -16.33 3.74 -13.74
C ALA A 36 -16.99 4.98 -14.38
N ALA A 37 -17.96 5.59 -13.70
CA ALA A 37 -18.62 6.82 -14.16
C ALA A 37 -17.66 8.02 -14.25
N LEU A 38 -16.67 8.13 -13.35
CA LEU A 38 -15.65 9.18 -13.42
C LEU A 38 -14.74 8.98 -14.65
N LEU A 39 -14.33 7.74 -14.91
CA LEU A 39 -13.44 7.37 -16.00
C LEU A 39 -14.11 7.47 -17.38
N SER A 40 -15.44 7.38 -17.46
CA SER A 40 -16.20 7.46 -18.72
C SER A 40 -16.62 8.88 -19.13
N ARG A 41 -16.48 9.89 -18.26
CA ARG A 41 -16.97 11.27 -18.52
C ARG A 41 -16.30 11.96 -19.71
N LYS A 42 -14.98 12.22 -19.62
CA LYS A 42 -14.18 12.78 -20.72
C LYS A 42 -12.79 12.17 -20.69
N PRO A 43 -12.14 11.92 -21.84
CA PRO A 43 -10.79 11.37 -21.90
C PRO A 43 -9.76 12.18 -21.10
N VAL A 44 -9.94 13.50 -21.03
CA VAL A 44 -9.07 14.40 -20.25
C VAL A 44 -9.16 14.13 -18.74
N TYR A 45 -10.34 13.81 -18.21
CA TYR A 45 -10.51 13.47 -16.79
C TYR A 45 -9.90 12.11 -16.47
N LEU A 46 -10.04 11.15 -17.38
CA LEU A 46 -9.38 9.85 -17.29
C LEU A 46 -7.86 10.05 -17.15
N ALA A 47 -7.24 10.75 -18.10
CA ALA A 47 -5.79 10.96 -18.09
C ALA A 47 -5.30 11.73 -16.86
N LYS A 48 -6.02 12.76 -16.41
CA LYS A 48 -5.67 13.53 -15.20
C LYS A 48 -5.81 12.67 -13.94
N PHE A 49 -6.91 11.93 -13.80
CA PHE A 49 -7.17 11.11 -12.64
C PHE A 49 -6.14 9.97 -12.54
N THR A 50 -5.94 9.22 -13.63
CA THR A 50 -5.01 8.08 -13.62
C THR A 50 -3.56 8.52 -13.40
N ARG A 51 -3.11 9.64 -13.98
CA ARG A 51 -1.75 10.17 -13.71
C ARG A 51 -1.53 10.65 -12.28
N ARG A 52 -2.58 11.12 -11.60
CA ARG A 52 -2.49 11.54 -10.19
C ARG A 52 -2.45 10.34 -9.25
N VAL A 53 -3.16 9.28 -9.60
CA VAL A 53 -3.43 8.15 -8.72
C VAL A 53 -2.45 7.00 -8.94
N LEU A 54 -2.15 6.66 -10.19
CA LEU A 54 -1.36 5.48 -10.55
C LEU A 54 0.12 5.83 -10.63
N HIS A 55 0.95 4.95 -10.08
CA HIS A 55 2.37 4.92 -10.39
C HIS A 55 2.58 4.44 -11.85
N ASP A 56 3.72 4.74 -12.47
CA ASP A 56 3.97 4.43 -13.89
C ASP A 56 3.80 2.92 -14.20
N THR A 57 4.23 2.05 -13.29
CA THR A 57 4.05 0.59 -13.40
C THR A 57 2.57 0.17 -13.34
N GLU A 58 1.78 0.79 -12.46
CA GLU A 58 0.35 0.54 -12.34
C GLU A 58 -0.41 1.11 -13.54
N TYR A 59 0.03 2.26 -14.06
CA TYR A 59 -0.52 2.88 -15.26
C TYR A 59 -0.35 1.97 -16.48
N ASN A 60 0.86 1.45 -16.71
CA ASN A 60 1.12 0.47 -17.78
C ASN A 60 0.27 -0.80 -17.62
N ARG A 61 0.10 -1.27 -16.38
CA ARG A 61 -0.77 -2.41 -16.07
C ARG A 61 -2.24 -2.11 -16.29
N ALA A 62 -2.70 -0.90 -16.01
CA ALA A 62 -4.07 -0.49 -16.30
C ALA A 62 -4.29 -0.45 -17.82
N LEU A 63 -3.34 0.09 -18.58
CA LEU A 63 -3.42 0.14 -20.05
C LEU A 63 -3.57 -1.26 -20.67
N SER A 64 -2.85 -2.27 -20.16
CA SER A 64 -2.99 -3.65 -20.68
C SER A 64 -4.35 -4.30 -20.39
N MET A 65 -5.18 -3.68 -19.54
CA MET A 65 -6.53 -4.17 -19.20
C MET A 65 -7.64 -3.38 -19.90
N ILE A 66 -7.33 -2.39 -20.75
CA ILE A 66 -8.31 -1.43 -21.24
C ILE A 66 -9.46 -2.05 -22.04
N GLU A 67 -9.21 -3.17 -22.72
CA GLU A 67 -10.22 -3.94 -23.45
C GLU A 67 -11.26 -4.59 -22.52
N ASN A 68 -10.86 -4.95 -21.30
CA ASN A 68 -11.75 -5.44 -20.28
C ASN A 68 -12.08 -4.33 -19.27
N ARG A 69 -13.07 -3.50 -19.64
CA ARG A 69 -13.49 -2.33 -18.84
C ARG A 69 -13.77 -2.65 -17.38
N LYS A 70 -14.43 -3.78 -17.09
CA LYS A 70 -14.73 -4.20 -15.71
C LYS A 70 -13.44 -4.45 -14.91
N ARG A 71 -12.46 -5.14 -15.50
CA ARG A 71 -11.17 -5.42 -14.86
C ARG A 71 -10.33 -4.14 -14.72
N HIS A 72 -10.30 -3.31 -15.75
CA HIS A 72 -9.64 -2.01 -15.75
C HIS A 72 -10.14 -1.09 -14.63
N ASP A 73 -11.46 -0.87 -14.57
CA ASP A 73 -12.06 0.05 -13.60
C ASP A 73 -11.92 -0.49 -12.16
N LEU A 74 -12.03 -1.81 -11.96
CA LEU A 74 -11.76 -2.46 -10.67
C LEU A 74 -10.30 -2.32 -10.25
N PHE A 75 -9.36 -2.44 -11.18
CA PHE A 75 -7.93 -2.27 -10.90
C PHE A 75 -7.64 -0.85 -10.41
N ILE A 76 -8.13 0.17 -11.12
CA ILE A 76 -7.97 1.57 -10.72
C ILE A 76 -8.63 1.85 -9.37
N ALA A 77 -9.84 1.34 -9.15
CA ALA A 77 -10.54 1.49 -7.88
C ALA A 77 -9.76 0.89 -6.70
N ARG A 78 -9.09 -0.25 -6.91
CA ARG A 78 -8.22 -0.89 -5.91
C ARG A 78 -6.97 -0.07 -5.63
N CYS A 79 -6.30 0.44 -6.66
CA CYS A 79 -5.14 1.32 -6.47
C CYS A 79 -5.51 2.57 -5.67
N TRP A 80 -6.67 3.18 -5.97
CA TRP A 80 -7.20 4.30 -5.19
C TRP A 80 -7.42 3.92 -3.73
N SER A 81 -8.18 2.84 -3.46
CA SER A 81 -8.56 2.47 -2.10
C SER A 81 -7.35 2.16 -1.22
N ILE A 82 -6.36 1.46 -1.77
CA ILE A 82 -5.14 1.09 -1.06
C ILE A 82 -4.34 2.34 -0.69
N LYS A 83 -4.24 3.31 -1.60
CA LYS A 83 -3.47 4.54 -1.37
C LYS A 83 -4.18 5.50 -0.43
N GLU A 84 -5.50 5.58 -0.47
CA GLU A 84 -6.31 6.30 0.53
C GLU A 84 -6.19 5.66 1.91
N ALA A 85 -6.25 4.33 2.01
CA ALA A 85 -6.04 3.62 3.25
C ALA A 85 -4.63 3.88 3.81
N LEU A 86 -3.60 3.88 2.95
CA LEU A 86 -2.25 4.29 3.35
C LEU A 86 -2.23 5.73 3.85
N PHE A 87 -2.74 6.69 3.08
CA PHE A 87 -2.77 8.11 3.47
C PHE A 87 -3.37 8.31 4.86
N LYS A 88 -4.50 7.65 5.13
CA LYS A 88 -5.20 7.70 6.43
C LYS A 88 -4.43 7.08 7.58
N SER A 89 -3.46 6.20 7.31
CA SER A 89 -2.61 5.60 8.33
C SER A 89 -1.37 6.43 8.66
N LEU A 90 -1.11 7.53 7.93
CA LEU A 90 0.04 8.40 8.12
C LEU A 90 -0.26 9.52 9.12
N ASP A 91 0.77 10.01 9.81
CA ASP A 91 0.71 11.24 10.60
C ASP A 91 0.60 12.49 9.70
N GLU A 92 0.19 13.62 10.27
CA GLU A 92 -0.08 14.88 9.54
C GLU A 92 1.10 15.34 8.67
N ARG A 93 2.34 15.22 9.18
CA ARG A 93 3.54 15.61 8.42
C ARG A 93 3.73 14.73 7.20
N ARG A 94 3.47 13.43 7.31
CA ARG A 94 3.58 12.51 6.16
C ARG A 94 2.41 12.66 5.19
N GLN A 95 1.24 13.05 5.67
CA GLN A 95 0.10 13.36 4.82
C GLN A 95 0.36 14.60 3.93
N SER A 96 1.05 15.63 4.42
CA SER A 96 1.34 16.83 3.61
C SER A 96 2.20 16.53 2.39
N ASP A 97 3.14 15.58 2.52
CA ASP A 97 4.08 15.20 1.47
C ASP A 97 3.55 14.04 0.60
N PHE A 98 2.35 13.53 0.90
CA PHE A 98 1.83 12.33 0.26
C PHE A 98 1.34 12.60 -1.17
N GLN A 99 1.97 11.94 -2.14
CA GLN A 99 1.53 11.90 -3.52
C GLN A 99 1.19 10.47 -3.93
N MET A 100 -0.07 10.18 -4.26
CA MET A 100 -0.53 8.82 -4.60
C MET A 100 0.31 8.14 -5.69
N ARG A 101 0.71 8.90 -6.72
CA ARG A 101 1.50 8.38 -7.84
C ARG A 101 2.89 7.87 -7.45
N ASP A 102 3.43 8.29 -6.31
CA ASP A 102 4.78 7.91 -5.87
C ASP A 102 4.79 6.55 -5.15
N TRP A 103 3.59 6.02 -4.84
CA TRP A 103 3.42 4.72 -4.20
C TRP A 103 2.95 3.70 -5.23
N ASN A 104 3.50 2.49 -5.21
CA ASN A 104 3.02 1.39 -6.05
C ASN A 104 2.69 0.17 -5.20
N THR A 105 1.72 -0.63 -5.65
CA THR A 105 1.51 -1.97 -5.09
C THR A 105 2.44 -2.96 -5.77
N ILE A 106 3.29 -3.63 -4.99
CA ILE A 106 4.11 -4.75 -5.47
C ILE A 106 3.32 -6.05 -5.25
N ASP A 107 3.03 -6.77 -6.33
CA ASP A 107 2.42 -8.11 -6.27
C ASP A 107 3.50 -9.13 -5.86
N ALA A 108 3.67 -9.35 -4.56
CA ALA A 108 4.54 -10.41 -4.04
C ALA A 108 3.86 -11.18 -2.91
N GLY A 109 2.65 -11.73 -3.15
CA GLY A 109 1.92 -12.61 -2.19
C GLY A 109 1.48 -11.96 -0.86
N SER A 110 2.07 -10.84 -0.50
CA SER A 110 1.77 -9.87 0.55
C SER A 110 1.95 -8.52 -0.13
N ARG A 111 0.91 -7.68 -0.16
CA ARG A 111 0.98 -6.42 -0.92
C ARG A 111 1.80 -5.42 -0.12
N TYR A 112 2.96 -5.08 -0.65
CA TYR A 112 3.79 -4.01 -0.11
C TYR A 112 3.54 -2.76 -0.93
N LEU A 113 3.39 -1.63 -0.23
CA LEU A 113 3.52 -0.32 -0.85
C LEU A 113 4.98 0.09 -0.77
N SER A 114 5.60 0.31 -1.93
CA SER A 114 6.94 0.90 -1.97
C SER A 114 6.83 2.42 -2.14
N GLY A 115 7.41 3.11 -1.17
CA GLY A 115 7.82 4.52 -1.12
C GLY A 115 9.04 4.58 -0.19
N HIS A 116 9.53 5.74 0.23
CA HIS A 116 10.67 5.84 1.18
C HIS A 116 10.50 5.06 2.52
N ALA A 117 9.35 4.41 2.76
CA ALA A 117 9.14 3.38 3.77
C ALA A 117 8.24 2.24 3.23
N LEU A 118 8.49 0.98 3.60
CA LEU A 118 7.58 -0.14 3.35
C LEU A 118 6.32 0.03 4.22
N ALA A 119 5.14 -0.02 3.59
CA ALA A 119 3.87 -0.19 4.29
C ALA A 119 3.24 -1.54 3.91
N LEU A 120 2.85 -2.32 4.92
CA LEU A 120 2.09 -3.55 4.75
C LEU A 120 0.61 -3.17 4.60
N VAL A 121 -0.04 -3.60 3.52
CA VAL A 121 -1.49 -3.45 3.35
C VAL A 121 -2.09 -4.85 3.28
N CYS A 122 -2.89 -5.19 4.30
CA CYS A 122 -3.62 -6.45 4.37
C CYS A 122 -4.75 -6.50 3.33
#